data_AF-A0A6G3ZUH9-F1
#
_entry.id   AF-A0A6G3ZUH9-F1
#
_cell.length_a   1.000
_cell.length_b   1.000
_cell.length_c   1.000
_cell.angle_alpha   90.00
_cell.angle_beta   90.00
_cell.angle_gamma   90.00
#
_symmetry.space_group_name_H-M   'P 1'
#
loop_
_entity.id
_entity.type
_entity.pdbx_description
1 polymer ?
#
loop_
_entity_poly.entity_id
_entity_poly.type
_entity_poly.pdbx_seq_one_letter_code
_entity_poly.pdbx_strand_id
1 'polypeptide(L)' 'MICAKRFDNLEQEAETDPLTGLANRRTLETVFANMKETSDRFSILMIDIDHFKVVNDTFGHGLGD' A
#
# COMPACT_ATOMS: atom_id res chain seq x y z
N MET A 1 11.79 10.47 24.29
CA MET A 1 10.53 10.72 23.53
C MET A 1 10.76 10.93 22.02
N ILE A 2 11.88 11.49 21.57
CA ILE A 2 12.17 11.73 20.13
C ILE A 2 12.46 10.43 19.34
N CYS A 3 13.13 9.44 19.93
CA CYS A 3 13.45 8.20 19.23
C CYS A 3 12.22 7.31 18.97
N ALA A 4 11.27 7.24 19.90
CA ALA A 4 10.04 6.46 19.71
C ALA A 4 9.22 6.99 18.52
N LYS A 5 9.02 8.31 18.48
CA LYS A 5 8.25 8.97 17.40
C LYS A 5 8.89 8.84 16.02
N ARG A 6 10.23 8.72 15.96
CA ARG A 6 10.94 8.43 14.71
C ARG A 6 10.79 6.98 14.28
N PHE A 7 10.71 6.06 15.23
CA PHE A 7 10.46 4.64 14.96
C PHE A 7 9.04 4.43 14.43
N ASP A 8 8.05 5.05 15.08
CA ASP A 8 6.64 4.97 14.67
C ASP A 8 6.42 5.49 13.24
N ASN A 9 7.09 6.59 12.87
CA ASN A 9 7.02 7.13 11.50
C ASN A 9 7.67 6.21 10.48
N LEU A 10 8.82 5.61 10.82
CA LEU A 10 9.52 4.67 9.92
C LEU A 10 8.70 3.40 9.71
N GLU A 11 8.01 2.93 10.74
CA GLU A 11 7.12 1.78 10.67
C GLU A 11 5.90 2.10 9.79
N GLN A 12 5.26 3.26 9.98
CA GLN A 12 4.18 3.70 9.10
C GLN A 12 4.62 3.87 7.64
N GLU A 13 5.76 4.51 7.38
CA GLU A 13 6.29 4.66 6.01
C GLU A 13 6.65 3.31 5.38
N ALA A 14 7.11 2.34 6.18
CA ALA A 14 7.40 1.01 5.70
C ALA A 14 6.14 0.19 5.39
N GLU A 15 5.01 0.50 6.03
CA GLU A 15 3.76 -0.24 5.91
C GLU A 15 2.73 0.38 4.96
N THR A 16 2.86 1.68 4.65
CA THR A 16 1.88 2.42 3.85
C THR A 16 2.43 2.86 2.49
N ASP A 17 1.52 3.10 1.55
CA ASP A 17 1.78 3.75 0.29
C ASP A 17 1.72 5.27 0.50
N PRO A 18 2.77 6.04 0.15
CA PRO A 18 2.87 7.46 0.49
C PRO A 18 1.85 8.33 -0.25
N LEU A 19 1.32 7.84 -1.37
CA LEU A 19 0.40 8.57 -2.21
C LEU A 19 -1.05 8.45 -1.70
N THR A 20 -1.43 7.26 -1.26
CA THR A 20 -2.81 6.95 -0.85
C THR A 20 -2.98 6.83 0.67
N GLY A 21 -1.90 6.64 1.43
CA GLY A 21 -1.91 6.33 2.86
C GLY A 21 -2.46 4.93 3.17
N LEU A 22 -2.76 4.12 2.16
CA LEU A 22 -3.24 2.74 2.33
C LEU A 22 -2.08 1.80 2.63
N ALA A 23 -2.41 0.60 3.15
CA ALA A 23 -1.41 -0.45 3.31
C ALA A 23 -0.76 -0.77 1.96
N ASN A 24 0.57 -0.75 1.91
CA ASN A 24 1.29 -1.07 0.69
C ASN A 24 1.25 -2.58 0.39
N ARG A 25 1.76 -2.93 -0.78
CA ARG A 25 1.82 -4.32 -1.24
C ARG A 25 2.54 -5.25 -0.25
N ARG A 26 3.62 -4.79 0.38
CA ARG A 26 4.41 -5.60 1.32
C ARG A 26 3.57 -5.93 2.56
N THR A 27 2.88 -4.96 3.11
CA THR A 27 1.96 -5.15 4.24
C THR A 27 0.86 -6.14 3.89
N LEU A 28 0.28 -6.02 2.69
CA LEU A 28 -0.73 -6.95 2.20
C LEU A 28 -0.20 -8.39 2.12
N GLU A 29 1.01 -8.60 1.63
CA GLU A 29 1.66 -9.92 1.58
C GLU A 29 1.88 -10.52 2.98
N THR A 30 2.30 -9.71 3.95
CA THR A 30 2.43 -10.13 5.35
C THR A 30 1.09 -10.53 5.97
N VAL A 31 0.03 -9.74 5.75
CA VAL A 31 -1.31 -10.04 6.23
C VAL A 31 -1.83 -11.34 5.61
N PHE A 32 -1.62 -11.55 4.30
CA PHE A 32 -2.01 -12.80 3.64
C PHE A 32 -1.27 -14.02 4.16
N ALA A 33 0.02 -13.89 4.48
CA ALA A 33 0.78 -14.99 5.07
C ALA A 33 0.17 -15.41 6.41
N ASN A 34 -0.17 -14.44 7.27
CA ASN A 34 -0.80 -14.70 8.57
C ASN A 34 -2.20 -15.32 8.42
N MET A 35 -3.02 -14.82 7.49
CA MET A 35 -4.38 -15.36 7.24
C MET A 35 -4.36 -16.80 6.70
N LYS A 36 -3.31 -17.20 5.97
CA LYS A 36 -3.14 -18.59 5.53
C LYS A 36 -2.92 -19.55 6.71
N GLU A 37 -2.30 -19.09 7.79
CA GLU A 37 -2.04 -19.91 8.98
C GLU A 37 -3.31 -20.10 9.82
N THR A 38 -4.25 -19.15 9.82
CA THR A 38 -5.46 -19.21 10.66
C THR A 38 -6.59 -20.05 10.06
N SER A 39 -6.47 -20.56 8.82
CA SER A 39 -7.51 -21.32 8.10
C SER A 39 -8.86 -20.59 7.94
N ASP A 40 -8.86 -19.27 8.09
CA ASP A 40 -10.06 -18.45 7.89
C ASP A 40 -10.41 -18.34 6.40
N ARG A 41 -11.71 -18.42 6.08
CA ARG A 41 -12.17 -18.18 4.71
C ARG A 41 -12.22 -16.68 4.46
N PHE A 42 -11.52 -16.22 3.42
CA PHE A 42 -11.56 -14.83 2.98
C PHE A 42 -11.80 -14.75 1.46
N SER A 43 -12.07 -13.54 0.98
CA SER A 43 -12.17 -13.23 -0.44
C SER A 43 -11.30 -12.01 -0.74
N ILE A 44 -10.77 -11.95 -1.96
CA ILE A 44 -9.92 -10.85 -2.43
C ILE A 44 -10.66 -10.14 -3.55
N LEU A 45 -10.73 -8.81 -3.48
CA LEU A 45 -11.11 -7.96 -4.60
C LEU A 45 -9.87 -7.20 -5.06
N MET A 46 -9.56 -7.29 -6.35
CA MET A 46 -8.49 -6.53 -6.99
C MET A 46 -9.14 -5.54 -7.95
N ILE A 47 -8.73 -4.27 -7.86
CA ILE A 47 -9.23 -3.16 -8.66
C ILE A 47 -8.05 -2.58 -9.41
N ASP A 48 -8.22 -2.35 -10.71
CA ASP A 48 -7.24 -1.71 -11.59
C ASP A 48 -7.84 -0.42 -12.16
N ILE A 49 -7.02 0.60 -12.39
CA ILE A 49 -7.46 1.87 -12.98
C ILE A 49 -7.23 1.80 -14.49
N ASP A 50 -8.31 1.70 -15.24
CA ASP A 50 -8.25 1.67 -16.71
C ASP A 50 -7.60 2.93 -17.28
N HIS A 51 -6.79 2.74 -18.32
CA HIS A 51 -6.13 3.82 -19.09
C HIS A 51 -5.25 4.78 -18.25
N PHE A 52 -4.83 4.40 -17.04
CA PHE A 52 -4.01 5.25 -16.18
C PHE A 52 -2.68 5.71 -16.82
N LYS A 53 -2.12 4.89 -17.71
CA LYS A 53 -0.95 5.26 -18.50
C LYS A 53 -1.18 6.49 -19.38
N VAL A 54 -2.36 6.64 -19.99
CA VAL A 54 -2.69 7.81 -20.83
C VAL A 54 -2.72 9.09 -20.00
N VAL A 55 -3.20 9.02 -18.75
CA VAL A 55 -3.19 10.14 -17.81
C VAL A 55 -1.74 10.54 -17.50
N ASN A 56 -0.91 9.57 -17.12
CA ASN A 56 0.53 9.79 -16.86
C ASN A 56 1.27 10.37 -18.08
N ASP A 57 0.99 9.87 -19.29
CA ASP A 57 1.61 10.30 -20.54
C ASP A 57 1.13 11.71 -20.96
N THR A 58 -0.09 12.11 -20.59
CA THR A 58 -0.70 13.41 -20.98
C THR A 58 -0.35 14.53 -20.00
N PHE A 59 -0.34 14.25 -18.71
CA PHE A 59 -0.18 15.26 -17.66
C PHE A 59 1.21 15.26 -17.00
N GLY A 60 2.05 14.29 -17.36
CA GLY A 60 3.36 14.06 -16.72
C GLY A 60 3.22 13.34 -15.38
N HIS A 61 4.28 12.63 -14.98
CA HIS A 61 4.28 11.74 -13.81
C HIS A 61 3.80 12.39 -12.50
N GLY A 62 4.02 13.69 -12.30
CA GLY A 62 3.64 14.36 -11.06
C GLY A 62 2.14 14.67 -10.88
N LEU A 63 1.30 14.42 -11.90
CA LEU A 63 -0.16 14.56 -11.80
C LEU A 63 -0.90 13.22 -11.81
N GLY A 64 -0.21 12.14 -12.19
CA GLY A 64 -0.70 10.77 -12.11
C GLY A 64 -0.10 9.99 -10.93
N ASP A 65 0.60 10.68 -10.03
CA ASP A 65 0.69 10.26 -8.64
C ASP A 65 -0.67 10.61 -7.98
#